data_AF-A0A0F4Q7R5-F1
#
_entry.id   AF-A0A0F4Q7R5-F1
#
_cell.length_a   1.000
_cell.length_b   1.000
_cell.length_c   1.000
_cell.angle_alpha   90.00
_cell.angle_beta   90.00
_cell.angle_gamma   90.00
#
_symmetry.space_group_name_H-M   'P 1'
#
loop_
_entity.id
_entity.type
_entity.pdbx_description
1 polymer ?
#
loop_
_entity_poly.entity_id
_entity_poly.type
_entity_poly.pdbx_seq_one_letter_code
_entity_poly.pdbx_strand_id
1 'polypeptide(L)'
;MDSITFEKIPKNHINDVVELFNFLKKAKIENNFDACQLIEKLGDKYHTIFIHTKQESDEWLAKWKLNNTIEMPWDFGSWVDAIKECEVELISININNDGTGKIFFNQLCHPTVGIEALAEIVLIYKAGNVVINAI
;
A
#
# COMPACT_ATOMS: atom_id res chain seq x y z
N MET A 1 10.93 -14.13 8.82
CA MET A 1 10.36 -12.78 8.92
C MET A 1 10.38 -12.22 7.53
N ASP A 2 9.20 -11.93 7.03
CA ASP A 2 9.00 -11.52 5.65
C ASP A 2 9.29 -10.03 5.51
N SER A 3 9.58 -9.60 4.29
CA SER A 3 9.91 -8.20 4.06
C SER A 3 9.55 -7.70 2.68
N ILE A 4 9.19 -6.42 2.61
CA ILE A 4 9.06 -5.67 1.36
C ILE A 4 10.27 -4.75 1.27
N THR A 5 11.14 -5.01 0.31
CA THR A 5 12.31 -4.16 0.03
C THR A 5 11.96 -3.17 -1.05
N PHE A 6 12.36 -1.90 -0.89
CA PHE A 6 12.06 -0.86 -1.85
C PHE A 6 13.21 0.13 -2.02
N GLU A 7 13.18 0.84 -3.14
CA GLU A 7 14.18 1.85 -3.49
C GLU A 7 13.53 3.14 -3.98
N LYS A 8 14.29 4.23 -3.94
CA LYS A 8 13.95 5.53 -4.56
C LYS A 8 12.72 6.22 -3.98
N ILE A 9 12.40 6.04 -2.69
CA ILE A 9 11.47 6.95 -2.01
C ILE A 9 12.05 8.37 -2.04
N PRO A 10 11.34 9.37 -2.60
CA PRO A 10 11.79 10.76 -2.54
C PRO A 10 11.97 11.20 -1.08
N LYS A 11 13.07 11.90 -0.77
CA LYS A 11 13.43 12.28 0.61
C LYS A 11 12.33 13.04 1.33
N ASN A 12 11.58 13.87 0.61
CA ASN A 12 10.45 14.65 1.14
C ASN A 12 9.24 13.79 1.52
N HIS A 13 9.20 12.51 1.15
CA HIS A 13 8.14 11.57 1.47
C HIS A 13 8.53 10.49 2.48
N ILE A 14 9.79 10.44 2.92
CA ILE A 14 10.25 9.42 3.88
C ILE A 14 9.40 9.45 5.15
N ASN A 15 9.16 10.65 5.71
CA ASN A 15 8.35 10.79 6.92
C ASN A 15 6.89 10.38 6.66
N ASP A 16 6.31 10.79 5.53
CA ASP A 16 4.93 10.44 5.16
C ASP A 16 4.73 8.91 5.09
N VAL A 17 5.69 8.19 4.50
CA VAL A 17 5.65 6.72 4.40
C VAL A 17 5.69 6.08 5.80
N VAL A 18 6.58 6.56 6.66
CA VAL A 18 6.70 6.08 8.04
C VAL A 18 5.42 6.35 8.83
N GLU A 19 4.82 7.53 8.66
CA GLU A 19 3.55 7.88 9.29
C GLU A 19 2.38 7.02 8.81
N LEU A 20 2.28 6.77 7.49
CA LEU A 20 1.27 5.88 6.94
C LEU A 20 1.45 4.46 7.47
N PHE A 21 2.69 3.93 7.46
CA PHE A 21 3.00 2.62 8.00
C PHE A 21 2.58 2.49 9.47
N ASN A 22 2.95 3.47 10.31
CA ASN A 22 2.62 3.45 11.73
C ASN A 22 1.11 3.57 11.98
N PHE A 23 0.40 4.35 11.17
CA PHE A 23 -1.05 4.43 11.21
C PHE A 23 -1.69 3.07 10.92
N LEU A 24 -1.31 2.42 9.82
CA LEU A 24 -1.86 1.11 9.44
C LEU A 24 -1.51 0.03 10.46
N LYS A 25 -0.28 0.03 10.98
CA LYS A 25 0.14 -0.87 12.06
C LYS A 25 -0.74 -0.70 13.30
N LYS A 26 -0.97 0.54 13.74
CA LYS A 26 -1.83 0.84 14.90
C LYS A 26 -3.27 0.41 14.64
N ALA A 27 -3.83 0.78 13.49
CA ALA A 27 -5.20 0.43 13.10
C ALA A 27 -5.44 -1.09 13.12
N LYS A 28 -4.43 -1.87 12.68
CA LYS A 28 -4.49 -3.34 12.70
C LYS A 28 -4.43 -3.93 14.11
N ILE A 29 -3.57 -3.41 14.98
CA ILE A 29 -3.48 -3.85 16.38
C ILE A 29 -4.77 -3.53 17.14
N GLU A 30 -5.36 -2.36 16.91
CA GLU A 30 -6.56 -1.89 17.60
C GLU A 30 -7.86 -2.41 16.97
N ASN A 31 -7.76 -3.11 15.83
CA ASN A 31 -8.88 -3.49 14.97
C ASN A 31 -9.83 -2.30 14.68
N ASN A 32 -9.24 -1.13 14.45
CA ASN A 32 -9.95 0.13 14.24
C ASN A 32 -9.35 0.88 13.06
N PHE A 33 -9.95 0.68 11.89
CA PHE A 33 -9.56 1.34 10.65
C PHE A 33 -10.51 2.50 10.35
N ASP A 34 -10.03 3.72 10.55
CA ASP A 34 -10.74 4.95 10.19
C ASP A 34 -10.36 5.37 8.76
N ALA A 35 -11.27 5.14 7.82
CA ALA A 35 -11.08 5.49 6.42
C ALA A 35 -10.96 7.01 6.19
N CYS A 36 -11.65 7.84 7.00
CA CYS A 36 -11.56 9.29 6.88
C CYS A 36 -10.16 9.78 7.28
N GLN A 37 -9.61 9.28 8.39
CA GLN A 37 -8.24 9.60 8.80
C GLN A 37 -7.20 9.12 7.79
N LEU A 38 -7.44 7.98 7.15
CA LEU A 38 -6.57 7.46 6.10
C LEU A 38 -6.57 8.37 4.86
N ILE A 39 -7.75 8.83 4.42
CA ILE A 39 -7.88 9.80 3.32
C ILE A 39 -7.17 11.11 3.67
N GLU A 40 -7.35 11.63 4.89
CA GLU A 40 -6.66 12.84 5.36
C GLU A 40 -5.13 12.69 5.32
N LYS A 41 -4.60 11.53 5.70
CA LYS A 41 -3.16 11.23 5.63
C LYS A 41 -2.63 11.13 4.21
N LEU A 42 -3.41 10.57 3.30
CA LEU A 42 -3.05 10.46 1.89
C LEU A 42 -3.15 11.81 1.17
N GLY A 43 -4.09 12.67 1.60
CA GLY A 43 -4.39 13.94 0.95
C GLY A 43 -4.69 13.74 -0.53
N ASP A 44 -4.15 14.61 -1.38
CA ASP A 44 -4.34 14.55 -2.84
C ASP A 44 -3.83 13.23 -3.48
N LYS A 45 -2.98 12.46 -2.78
CA LYS A 45 -2.50 11.16 -3.30
C LYS A 45 -3.64 10.15 -3.43
N TYR A 46 -4.66 10.25 -2.58
CA TYR A 46 -5.87 9.45 -2.68
C TYR A 46 -6.49 9.54 -4.07
N HIS A 47 -6.66 10.76 -4.59
CA HIS A 47 -7.30 11.01 -5.88
C HIS A 47 -6.43 10.67 -7.09
N THR A 48 -5.12 10.56 -6.91
CA THR A 48 -4.19 10.36 -8.04
C THR A 48 -3.72 8.91 -8.21
N ILE A 49 -3.86 8.10 -7.16
CA ILE A 49 -3.30 6.74 -7.11
C ILE A 49 -4.40 5.70 -7.13
N PHE A 50 -5.51 5.98 -6.44
CA PHE A 50 -6.62 5.05 -6.36
C PHE A 50 -7.74 5.43 -7.31
N ILE A 51 -8.35 4.40 -7.89
CA ILE A 51 -9.68 4.54 -8.49
C ILE A 51 -10.65 4.86 -7.34
N HIS A 52 -11.33 5.99 -7.43
CA HIS A 52 -12.22 6.46 -6.37
C HIS A 52 -13.56 6.98 -6.88
N THR A 53 -13.75 6.98 -8.20
CA THR A 53 -15.03 7.30 -8.83
C THR A 53 -15.50 6.17 -9.75
N LYS A 54 -16.83 6.08 -9.94
CA LYS A 54 -17.42 5.14 -10.90
C LYS A 54 -16.92 5.39 -12.33
N GLN A 55 -16.78 6.66 -12.72
CA GLN A 55 -16.32 7.03 -14.04
C GLN A 55 -14.91 6.50 -14.31
N GLU A 56 -13.96 6.71 -13.38
CA GLU A 56 -12.59 6.18 -13.51
C GLU A 56 -12.59 4.65 -13.57
N SER A 57 -13.44 3.99 -12.78
CA SER A 57 -13.57 2.53 -12.81
C SER A 57 -14.04 2.03 -14.18
N ASP A 58 -15.04 2.67 -14.77
CA ASP A 58 -15.55 2.34 -16.11
C ASP A 58 -14.48 2.60 -17.19
N GLU A 59 -13.70 3.68 -17.07
CA GLU A 59 -12.60 4.01 -17.98
C GLU A 59 -11.46 2.98 -17.91
N TRP A 60 -11.05 2.57 -16.71
CA TRP A 60 -10.03 1.53 -16.51
C TRP A 60 -10.51 0.17 -17.01
N LEU A 61 -11.77 -0.18 -16.76
CA LEU A 61 -12.36 -1.41 -17.28
C LEU A 61 -12.40 -1.42 -18.82
N ALA A 62 -12.69 -0.29 -19.45
CA ALA A 62 -12.64 -0.16 -20.90
C ALA A 62 -11.21 -0.34 -21.44
N LYS A 63 -10.19 0.28 -20.80
CA LYS A 63 -8.77 0.11 -21.16
C LYS A 63 -8.33 -1.35 -21.02
N TRP A 64 -8.70 -2.01 -19.91
CA TRP A 64 -8.36 -3.40 -19.65
C TRP A 64 -9.01 -4.36 -20.66
N LYS A 65 -10.27 -4.09 -21.06
CA LYS A 65 -10.95 -4.87 -22.12
C LYS A 65 -10.24 -4.77 -23.49
N LEU A 66 -9.57 -3.65 -23.76
CA LEU A 66 -8.78 -3.45 -24.99
C LEU A 66 -7.39 -4.07 -24.89
N ASN A 67 -6.78 -4.04 -23.70
CA ASN A 67 -5.50 -4.69 -23.42
C ASN A 67 -5.51 -5.30 -22.01
N ASN A 68 -5.70 -6.61 -21.95
CA ASN A 68 -5.79 -7.37 -20.71
C ASN A 68 -4.44 -7.53 -19.98
N THR A 69 -3.35 -7.05 -20.57
CA THR A 69 -2.03 -7.02 -19.92
C THR A 69 -1.78 -5.71 -19.17
N ILE A 70 -2.70 -4.74 -19.23
CA ILE A 70 -2.59 -3.52 -18.44
C ILE A 70 -2.88 -3.87 -16.98
N GLU A 71 -1.94 -3.52 -16.11
CA GLU A 71 -2.15 -3.59 -14.67
C GLU A 71 -3.14 -2.50 -14.24
N MET A 72 -4.23 -2.92 -13.59
CA MET A 72 -5.23 -1.97 -13.10
C MET A 72 -4.77 -1.42 -11.75
N PRO A 73 -4.83 -0.09 -11.54
CA PRO A 73 -4.65 0.47 -10.22
C PRO A 73 -5.70 -0.06 -9.25
N TRP A 74 -5.35 -0.08 -7.97
CA TRP A 74 -6.30 -0.40 -6.92
C TRP A 74 -7.45 0.61 -6.89
N ASP A 75 -8.67 0.13 -6.65
CA ASP A 75 -9.68 1.01 -6.07
C ASP A 75 -9.41 1.16 -4.57
N PHE A 76 -9.72 2.33 -4.02
CA PHE A 76 -9.40 2.62 -2.63
C PHE A 76 -10.09 1.69 -1.64
N GLY A 77 -11.36 1.35 -1.90
CA GLY A 77 -12.14 0.46 -1.04
C GLY A 77 -11.49 -0.92 -0.95
N SER A 78 -11.21 -1.55 -2.10
CA SER A 78 -10.56 -2.86 -2.11
C SER A 78 -9.15 -2.83 -1.53
N TRP A 79 -8.39 -1.75 -1.73
CA TRP A 79 -7.07 -1.63 -1.10
C TRP A 79 -7.16 -1.58 0.43
N VAL A 80 -8.09 -0.79 0.98
CA VAL A 80 -8.33 -0.71 2.42
C VAL A 80 -8.79 -2.05 2.97
N ASP A 81 -9.74 -2.72 2.32
CA ASP A 81 -10.27 -4.00 2.76
C ASP A 81 -9.20 -5.09 2.68
N ALA A 82 -8.38 -5.11 1.64
CA ALA A 82 -7.23 -5.99 1.54
C ALA A 82 -6.26 -5.80 2.71
N ILE A 83 -5.92 -4.56 3.10
CA ILE A 83 -5.04 -4.33 4.26
C ILE A 83 -5.69 -4.78 5.58
N LYS A 84 -6.99 -4.52 5.75
CA LYS A 84 -7.74 -4.92 6.94
C LYS A 84 -7.74 -6.44 7.11
N GLU A 85 -8.14 -7.15 6.07
CA GLU A 85 -8.36 -8.60 6.06
C GLU A 85 -7.08 -9.42 5.93
N CYS A 86 -6.00 -8.82 5.42
CA CYS A 86 -4.70 -9.47 5.27
C CYS A 86 -4.17 -9.99 6.62
N GLU A 87 -3.97 -11.29 6.76
CA GLU A 87 -3.49 -11.93 8.00
C GLU A 87 -1.98 -11.74 8.16
N VAL A 88 -1.59 -10.51 8.49
CA VAL A 88 -0.20 -10.08 8.71
C VAL A 88 -0.05 -9.26 9.97
N GLU A 89 1.11 -9.37 10.60
CA GLU A 89 1.54 -8.50 11.68
C GLU A 89 2.61 -7.53 11.15
N LEU A 90 2.31 -6.23 11.15
CA LEU A 90 3.28 -5.20 10.75
C LEU A 90 4.30 -4.96 11.89
N ILE A 91 5.58 -5.27 11.64
CA ILE A 91 6.63 -5.22 12.67
C ILE A 91 7.33 -3.87 12.69
N SER A 92 7.95 -3.48 11.58
CA SER A 92 8.71 -2.23 11.51
C SER A 92 8.94 -1.77 10.07
N ILE A 93 9.31 -0.51 9.93
CA ILE A 93 9.78 0.07 8.67
C ILE A 93 11.11 0.78 8.92
N ASN A 94 12.09 0.49 8.07
CA ASN A 94 13.40 1.14 8.09
C ASN A 94 13.64 1.78 6.72
N ILE A 95 13.88 3.08 6.69
CA ILE A 95 14.17 3.83 5.46
C ILE A 95 15.51 4.55 5.64
N ASN A 96 16.44 4.31 4.73
CA ASN A 96 17.72 4.98 4.65
C ASN A 96 17.57 6.38 4.05
N ASN A 97 18.57 7.24 4.30
CA ASN A 97 18.59 8.61 3.79
C ASN A 97 18.63 8.71 2.24
N ASP A 98 18.97 7.64 1.55
CA ASP A 98 18.97 7.55 0.08
C ASP A 98 17.60 7.10 -0.50
N GLY A 99 16.60 6.88 0.36
CA GLY A 99 15.26 6.44 -0.04
C GLY A 99 15.13 4.93 -0.26
N THR A 100 16.17 4.15 0.04
CA THR A 100 16.10 2.68 0.10
C THR A 100 15.56 2.23 1.46
N GLY A 101 14.84 1.12 1.51
CA GLY A 101 14.27 0.68 2.77
C GLY A 101 13.66 -0.70 2.75
N LYS A 102 13.18 -1.09 3.93
CA LYS A 102 12.47 -2.35 4.15
C LYS A 102 11.30 -2.17 5.10
N ILE A 103 10.16 -2.75 4.74
CA ILE A 103 9.07 -3.05 5.67
C ILE A 103 9.26 -4.50 6.12
N PHE A 104 9.18 -4.74 7.43
CA PHE A 104 9.20 -6.05 8.04
C PHE A 104 7.82 -6.41 8.57
N PHE A 105 7.38 -7.64 8.29
CA PHE A 105 6.10 -8.16 8.72
C PHE A 105 6.20 -9.67 9.00
N ASN A 106 5.24 -10.19 9.76
CA ASN A 106 5.03 -11.64 9.89
C ASN A 106 3.73 -12.01 9.20
N GLN A 107 3.76 -13.01 8.33
CA GLN A 107 2.54 -13.63 7.82
C GLN A 107 1.96 -14.57 8.88
N LEU A 108 0.68 -14.38 9.22
CA LEU A 108 -0.01 -15.15 10.27
C LEU A 108 -0.80 -16.34 9.72
N CYS A 109 -1.19 -16.30 8.43
CA CYS A 109 -1.93 -17.38 7.76
C CYS A 109 -1.52 -17.51 6.29
N HIS A 110 -1.71 -18.70 5.69
CA HIS A 110 -1.59 -18.90 4.24
C HIS A 110 -2.90 -19.44 3.65
N PRO A 111 -3.30 -18.99 2.44
CA PRO A 111 -2.74 -17.86 1.70
C PRO A 111 -3.16 -16.52 2.31
N THR A 112 -2.24 -15.57 2.42
CA THR A 112 -2.60 -14.18 2.73
C THR A 112 -2.87 -13.45 1.42
N VAL A 113 -4.11 -13.02 1.24
CA VAL A 113 -4.46 -12.02 0.22
C VAL A 113 -4.06 -10.65 0.79
N GLY A 114 -3.40 -9.81 0.00
CA GLY A 114 -3.13 -8.42 0.38
C GLY A 114 -1.69 -8.11 0.81
N ILE A 115 -0.72 -9.00 0.57
CA ILE A 115 0.71 -8.61 0.70
C ILE A 115 1.06 -7.56 -0.38
N GLU A 116 0.45 -7.67 -1.55
CA GLU A 116 0.52 -6.67 -2.62
C GLU A 116 -0.04 -5.32 -2.15
N ALA A 117 -1.14 -5.32 -1.38
CA ALA A 117 -1.70 -4.11 -0.80
C ALA A 117 -0.75 -3.45 0.23
N LEU A 118 0.11 -4.23 0.91
CA LEU A 118 1.16 -3.67 1.77
C LEU A 118 2.28 -3.01 0.95
N ALA A 119 2.59 -3.53 -0.23
CA ALA A 119 3.58 -2.91 -1.13
C ALA A 119 3.12 -1.52 -1.60
N GLU A 120 1.81 -1.30 -1.72
CA GLU A 120 1.26 0.01 -2.07
C GLU A 120 1.60 1.11 -1.05
N ILE A 121 1.87 0.77 0.22
CA ILE A 121 2.30 1.73 1.25
C ILE A 121 3.49 2.57 0.77
N VAL A 122 4.41 1.97 0.00
CA VAL A 122 5.60 2.66 -0.53
C VAL A 122 5.39 3.14 -1.97
N LEU A 123 4.59 2.44 -2.77
CA LEU A 123 4.28 2.84 -4.16
C LEU A 123 3.45 4.13 -4.22
N ILE A 124 2.57 4.36 -3.24
CA ILE A 124 1.84 5.62 -3.06
C ILE A 124 2.79 6.83 -3.04
N TYR A 125 3.99 6.64 -2.52
CA TYR A 125 5.03 7.66 -2.41
C TYR A 125 6.10 7.53 -3.48
N LYS A 126 5.76 6.90 -4.61
CA LYS A 126 6.60 6.79 -5.81
C LYS A 126 7.89 6.02 -5.56
N ALA A 127 7.86 5.00 -4.70
CA ALA A 127 8.93 4.01 -4.68
C ALA A 127 9.16 3.47 -6.10
N GLY A 128 10.42 3.35 -6.49
CA GLY A 128 10.78 2.93 -7.83
C GLY A 128 10.69 1.43 -8.00
N ASN A 129 11.58 0.70 -7.33
CA ASN A 129 11.59 -0.76 -7.36
C ASN A 129 11.07 -1.28 -6.02
N VAL A 130 10.16 -2.25 -6.06
CA VAL A 130 9.57 -2.88 -4.87
C VAL A 130 9.60 -4.39 -5.07
N VAL A 131 10.14 -5.11 -4.09
CA VAL A 131 10.27 -6.58 -4.12
C VAL A 131 9.72 -7.14 -2.83
N ILE A 132 8.77 -8.07 -2.96
CA ILE A 132 8.16 -8.80 -1.86
C ILE A 132 8.98 -10.07 -1.62
N ASN A 133 9.50 -10.22 -0.40
CA ASN A 133 10.25 -11.39 0.06
C ASN A 133 9.45 -12.05 1.19
N ALA A 134 8.46 -12.86 0.81
CA ALA A 134 7.67 -13.69 1.72
C ALA A 134 7.91 -15.18 1.39
N ILE A 135 7.98 -16.04 2.41
CA ILE A 135 8.27 -17.49 2.26
C ILE A 135 6.98 -18.30 2.27
#